data_AF-A0A7S1QIW5-F1
#
_entry.id   AF-A0A7S1QIW5-F1
#
_cell.length_a   1.000
_cell.length_b   1.000
_cell.length_c   1.000
_cell.angle_alpha   90.00
_cell.angle_beta   90.00
_cell.angle_gamma   90.00
#
_symmetry.space_group_name_H-M   'P 1'
#
loop_
_entity.id
_entity.type
_entity.pdbx_description
1 polymer ?
#
loop_
_entity_poly.entity_id
_entity_poly.type
_entity_poly.pdbx_seq_one_letter_code
_entity_poly.pdbx_strand_id
1 'polypeptide(L)'
;TTTTTTTTTSTTTTFPTPVTVEGCECRESWILTGYPEETCENYCCNPDGDPGGNWCFVWDPKCQGQNWGYCAAPPPPTTPAPVTQAPPPMDALEVLPMEWDHFKLANELRKQGYRCPEGNYYPPNPVAMKFECRLWRAAKGHSQDMADQNYFSHTARDGRSPWDRARAQGIGAHGENIAASCTSAACALEQWKLSDPHCNNLMKAGFMMFAVALGYNASSDWDFYWTQMFTEGEVVADTSCYPTASASGPALGDVGAGALLLQHEPDSGNSARDKALHEPTLPLPWSTERARTSTEKHMQDRLGPSPATPPPGDEQAGS
;
A
#
# COMPACT_ATOMS: atom_id res chain seq x y z
N THR A 1 35.44 45.49 3.76
CA THR A 1 34.34 44.72 4.35
C THR A 1 33.70 43.94 3.22
N THR A 2 34.04 42.66 3.11
CA THR A 2 33.66 41.80 1.98
C THR A 2 32.35 41.10 2.35
N THR A 3 31.28 41.40 1.63
CA THR A 3 29.95 40.82 1.88
C THR A 3 29.80 39.57 1.03
N THR A 4 29.83 38.39 1.67
CA THR A 4 29.58 37.11 1.02
C THR A 4 28.08 36.81 1.05
N THR A 5 27.44 36.81 -0.11
CA THR A 5 26.04 36.41 -0.28
C THR A 5 25.99 34.89 -0.43
N THR A 6 25.40 34.20 0.53
CA THR A 6 25.16 32.74 0.46
C THR A 6 23.86 32.51 -0.29
N THR A 7 23.94 31.98 -1.50
CA THR A 7 22.78 31.50 -2.26
C THR A 7 22.46 30.07 -1.81
N THR A 8 21.35 29.89 -1.12
CA THR A 8 20.82 28.56 -0.77
C THR A 8 20.00 28.04 -1.94
N THR A 9 20.53 27.07 -2.68
CA THR A 9 19.79 26.35 -3.72
C THR A 9 19.00 25.22 -3.07
N SER A 10 17.68 25.37 -2.98
CA SER A 10 16.77 24.29 -2.61
C SER A 10 16.62 23.32 -3.79
N THR A 11 17.19 22.13 -3.69
CA THR A 11 16.92 21.02 -4.61
C THR A 11 15.62 20.33 -4.20
N THR A 12 14.53 20.66 -4.89
CA THR A 12 13.32 19.83 -4.93
C THR A 12 13.64 18.62 -5.80
N THR A 13 13.60 17.42 -5.23
CA THR A 13 13.69 16.17 -6.00
C THR A 13 12.37 15.97 -6.75
N THR A 14 12.27 16.52 -7.95
CA THR A 14 11.20 16.21 -8.90
C THR A 14 11.53 14.87 -9.54
N PHE A 15 10.72 13.83 -9.32
CA PHE A 15 10.81 12.61 -10.11
C PHE A 15 10.56 12.96 -11.58
N PRO A 16 11.39 12.50 -12.53
CA PRO A 16 11.23 12.87 -13.93
C PRO A 16 9.91 12.30 -14.47
N THR A 17 9.06 13.16 -15.02
CA THR A 17 7.86 12.77 -15.77
C THR A 17 8.25 11.78 -16.87
N PRO A 18 7.60 10.61 -17.00
CA PRO A 18 7.85 9.68 -18.09
C PRO A 18 7.66 10.35 -19.47
N VAL A 19 8.58 10.05 -20.39
CA VAL A 19 8.59 10.60 -21.76
C VAL A 19 8.54 9.47 -22.79
N THR A 20 8.12 9.81 -24.01
CA THR A 20 8.27 8.91 -25.16
C THR A 20 9.73 8.72 -25.54
N VAL A 21 10.03 7.76 -26.42
CA VAL A 21 11.37 7.57 -27.02
C VAL A 21 11.91 8.85 -27.67
N GLU A 22 11.01 9.70 -28.18
CA GLU A 22 11.33 11.01 -28.78
C GLU A 22 11.45 12.15 -27.75
N GLY A 23 11.31 11.84 -26.44
CA GLY A 23 11.43 12.81 -25.35
C GLY A 23 10.18 13.65 -25.09
N CYS A 24 9.01 13.23 -25.60
CA CYS A 24 7.76 13.96 -25.41
C CYS A 24 7.05 13.54 -24.13
N GLU A 25 6.58 14.51 -23.34
CA GLU A 25 5.92 14.27 -22.06
C GLU A 25 4.63 13.47 -22.23
N CYS A 26 4.54 12.35 -21.52
CA CYS A 26 3.35 11.53 -21.45
C CYS A 26 2.28 12.20 -20.58
N ARG A 27 1.01 12.02 -20.96
CA ARG A 27 -0.13 12.34 -20.10
C ARG A 27 -0.21 11.30 -19.00
N GLU A 28 -0.35 11.76 -17.76
CA GLU A 28 -0.47 10.91 -16.58
C GLU A 28 -1.66 9.95 -16.67
N SER A 29 -2.81 10.45 -17.16
CA SER A 29 -3.99 9.64 -17.38
C SER A 29 -4.62 9.83 -18.75
N TRP A 30 -5.04 8.72 -19.36
CA TRP A 30 -5.69 8.69 -20.67
C TRP A 30 -6.48 7.40 -20.90
N ILE A 31 -7.40 7.43 -21.87
CA ILE A 31 -8.27 6.31 -22.25
C ILE A 31 -8.12 6.06 -23.74
N LEU A 32 -8.00 4.79 -24.14
CA LEU A 32 -8.03 4.38 -25.53
C LEU A 32 -9.47 4.12 -25.98
N THR A 33 -9.94 4.89 -26.97
CA THR A 33 -11.25 4.70 -27.59
C THR A 33 -11.37 3.27 -28.15
N GLY A 34 -12.33 2.50 -27.64
CA GLY A 34 -12.51 1.08 -27.99
C GLY A 34 -12.11 0.10 -26.88
N TYR A 35 -11.41 0.59 -25.85
CA TYR A 35 -10.99 -0.17 -24.66
C TYR A 35 -11.32 0.61 -23.37
N PRO A 36 -12.62 0.81 -23.05
CA PRO A 36 -13.06 1.75 -22.02
C PRO A 36 -12.95 1.24 -20.56
N GLU A 37 -12.62 -0.03 -20.33
CA GLU A 37 -12.53 -0.60 -18.98
C GLU A 37 -11.14 -0.43 -18.34
N GLU A 38 -10.15 0.10 -19.07
CA GLU A 38 -8.79 0.31 -18.58
C GLU A 38 -8.37 1.77 -18.79
N THR A 39 -8.68 2.62 -17.81
CA THR A 39 -8.07 3.96 -17.77
C THR A 39 -6.60 3.79 -17.44
N CYS A 40 -5.71 4.27 -18.31
CA CYS A 40 -4.30 4.37 -17.96
C CYS A 40 -4.16 5.53 -16.97
N GLU A 41 -3.58 5.28 -15.79
CA GLU A 41 -3.36 6.29 -14.73
C GLU A 41 -1.89 6.46 -14.35
N ASN A 42 -0.98 5.78 -15.06
CA ASN A 42 0.45 5.74 -14.75
C ASN A 42 1.34 6.14 -15.94
N TYR A 43 0.93 7.13 -16.72
CA TYR A 43 1.61 7.66 -17.92
C TYR A 43 1.69 6.68 -19.10
N CYS A 44 2.32 5.53 -18.89
CA CYS A 44 2.69 4.53 -19.89
C CYS A 44 1.94 3.21 -19.65
N CYS A 45 1.08 2.84 -20.58
CA CYS A 45 0.29 1.61 -20.49
C CYS A 45 0.30 0.85 -21.84
N ASN A 46 -0.18 -0.39 -21.84
CA ASN A 46 -0.35 -1.18 -23.06
C ASN A 46 -1.71 -1.93 -23.07
N PRO A 47 -2.85 -1.20 -23.01
CA PRO A 47 -4.18 -1.82 -22.88
C PRO A 47 -4.62 -2.60 -24.13
N ASP A 48 -4.03 -2.32 -25.29
CA ASP A 48 -4.30 -2.98 -26.56
C ASP A 48 -3.33 -4.13 -26.86
N GLY A 49 -2.36 -4.41 -25.97
CA GLY A 49 -1.38 -5.46 -26.15
C GLY A 49 -0.47 -5.24 -27.36
N ASP A 50 -0.20 -3.98 -27.70
CA ASP A 50 0.67 -3.60 -28.80
C ASP A 50 2.06 -4.26 -28.65
N PRO A 51 2.59 -4.90 -29.71
CA PRO A 51 3.87 -5.59 -29.66
C PRO A 51 5.07 -4.66 -29.45
N GLY A 52 4.89 -3.34 -29.66
CA GLY A 52 5.90 -2.32 -29.36
C GLY A 52 6.04 -1.98 -27.88
N GLY A 53 5.15 -2.50 -27.01
CA GLY A 53 5.23 -2.35 -25.56
C GLY A 53 4.45 -1.13 -25.03
N ASN A 54 4.82 -0.62 -23.85
CA ASN A 54 4.09 0.49 -23.24
C ASN A 54 4.22 1.78 -24.06
N TRP A 55 3.10 2.47 -24.22
CA TRP A 55 2.99 3.72 -24.95
C TRP A 55 2.11 4.70 -24.18
N CYS A 56 2.07 5.96 -24.61
CA CYS A 56 1.28 7.01 -23.96
C CYS A 56 0.73 8.01 -24.97
N PHE A 57 -0.37 8.70 -24.62
CA PHE A 57 -0.70 9.96 -25.28
C PHE A 57 0.24 11.07 -24.78
N VAL A 58 0.73 11.91 -25.69
CA VAL A 58 1.61 13.03 -25.33
C VAL A 58 0.80 14.31 -25.05
N TRP A 59 1.36 15.21 -24.24
CA TRP A 59 0.76 16.53 -23.99
C TRP A 59 0.77 17.41 -25.23
N ASP A 60 1.90 17.44 -25.97
CA ASP A 60 2.06 18.23 -27.19
C ASP A 60 2.22 17.34 -28.42
N PRO A 61 1.18 17.21 -29.28
CA PRO A 61 1.28 16.48 -30.53
C PRO A 61 2.34 17.01 -31.50
N LYS A 62 2.78 18.26 -31.34
CA LYS A 62 3.84 18.85 -32.17
C LYS A 62 5.23 18.35 -31.79
N CYS A 63 5.39 17.80 -30.59
CA CYS A 63 6.68 17.34 -30.10
C CYS A 63 7.26 16.22 -30.98
N GLN A 64 6.42 15.27 -31.42
CA GLN A 64 6.82 14.18 -32.33
C GLN A 64 5.89 14.05 -33.56
N GLY A 65 5.08 15.08 -33.83
CA GLY A 65 4.16 15.11 -34.97
C GLY A 65 2.94 14.18 -34.86
N GLN A 66 2.75 13.53 -33.71
CA GLN A 66 1.62 12.65 -33.39
C GLN A 66 1.21 12.84 -31.93
N ASN A 67 -0.05 12.57 -31.59
CA ASN A 67 -0.57 12.73 -30.24
C ASN A 67 -0.24 11.55 -29.31
N TRP A 68 0.49 10.54 -29.78
CA TRP A 68 0.90 9.36 -29.00
C TRP A 68 2.34 8.97 -29.36
N GLY A 69 2.99 8.19 -28.49
CA GLY A 69 4.28 7.58 -28.75
C GLY A 69 4.62 6.45 -27.78
N TYR A 70 5.56 5.58 -28.17
CA TYR A 70 6.12 4.55 -27.29
C TYR A 70 6.90 5.18 -26.16
N CYS A 71 6.71 4.66 -24.94
CA CYS A 71 7.41 5.16 -23.78
C CYS A 71 8.89 4.80 -23.85
N ALA A 72 9.74 5.78 -23.51
CA ALA A 72 11.15 5.50 -23.33
C ALA A 72 11.29 4.48 -22.20
N ALA A 73 12.15 3.47 -22.41
CA ALA A 73 12.54 2.61 -21.31
C ALA A 73 13.11 3.48 -20.18
N PRO A 74 12.77 3.21 -18.90
CA PRO A 74 13.43 3.90 -17.81
C PRO A 74 14.94 3.78 -18.01
N PRO A 75 15.72 4.84 -17.72
CA PRO A 75 17.16 4.79 -17.91
C PRO A 75 17.69 3.55 -17.21
N PRO A 76 18.60 2.78 -17.86
CA PRO A 76 19.14 1.58 -17.24
C PRO A 76 19.67 1.97 -15.86
N PRO A 77 19.41 1.16 -14.81
CA PRO A 77 19.90 1.46 -13.49
C PRO A 77 21.41 1.67 -13.61
N THR A 78 21.85 2.90 -13.39
CA THR A 78 23.28 3.21 -13.33
C THR A 78 23.79 2.41 -12.14
N THR A 79 24.41 1.27 -12.41
CA THR A 79 24.96 0.40 -11.39
C THR A 79 25.94 1.25 -10.58
N PRO A 80 25.65 1.58 -9.32
CA PRO A 80 26.64 2.21 -8.49
C PRO A 80 27.75 1.17 -8.30
N ALA A 81 29.01 1.60 -8.39
CA ALA A 81 30.15 0.78 -7.96
C ALA A 81 29.87 0.16 -6.59
N PRO A 82 30.45 -1.00 -6.23
CA PRO A 82 30.21 -1.62 -4.93
C PRO A 82 30.59 -0.65 -3.82
N VAL A 83 29.58 0.03 -3.27
CA VAL A 83 29.79 0.98 -2.19
C VAL A 83 29.95 0.15 -0.94
N THR A 84 31.19 0.02 -0.47
CA THR A 84 31.51 -0.43 0.88
C THR A 84 31.17 0.67 1.90
N GLN A 85 29.99 1.27 1.77
CA GLN A 85 29.42 2.12 2.81
C GLN A 85 28.36 1.30 3.49
N ALA A 86 28.53 1.16 4.81
CA ALA A 86 27.48 0.67 5.68
C ALA A 86 26.17 1.43 5.38
N PRO A 87 25.00 0.77 5.50
CA PRO A 87 23.72 1.45 5.34
C PRO A 87 23.72 2.74 6.17
N PRO A 88 23.06 3.82 5.69
CA PRO A 88 22.96 5.05 6.45
C PRO A 88 22.50 4.72 7.88
N PRO A 89 23.06 5.37 8.92
CA PRO A 89 22.67 5.08 10.29
C PRO A 89 21.15 5.17 10.39
N MET A 90 20.52 4.11 10.94
CA MET A 90 19.06 4.00 11.06
C MET A 90 18.42 5.11 11.91
N ASP A 91 19.22 6.01 12.47
CA ASP A 91 18.80 7.19 13.25
C ASP A 91 18.25 8.35 12.39
N ALA A 92 18.21 8.23 11.05
CA ALA A 92 17.74 9.29 10.15
C ALA A 92 16.49 8.93 9.32
N LEU A 93 15.86 7.77 9.56
CA LEU A 93 14.63 7.42 8.85
C LEU A 93 13.41 7.74 9.72
N GLU A 94 12.69 8.79 9.32
CA GLU A 94 11.34 9.05 9.82
C GLU A 94 10.33 8.13 9.13
N VAL A 95 9.24 7.82 9.85
CA VAL A 95 8.07 7.13 9.30
C VAL A 95 7.49 7.94 8.14
N LEU A 96 7.19 7.29 7.02
CA LEU A 96 6.61 7.97 5.86
C LEU A 96 5.22 8.52 6.22
N PRO A 97 4.78 9.67 5.65
CA PRO A 97 3.44 10.20 5.88
C PRO A 97 2.33 9.18 5.63
N MET A 98 2.47 8.34 4.60
CA MET A 98 1.50 7.30 4.26
C MET A 98 1.45 6.16 5.29
N GLU A 99 2.59 5.78 5.88
CA GLU A 99 2.66 4.80 6.96
C GLU A 99 2.00 5.38 8.23
N TRP A 100 2.24 6.66 8.51
CA TRP A 100 1.64 7.38 9.63
C TRP A 100 0.12 7.55 9.47
N ASP A 101 -0.36 7.82 8.26
CA ASP A 101 -1.79 7.88 7.97
C ASP A 101 -2.46 6.52 8.11
N HIS A 102 -1.80 5.43 7.69
CA HIS A 102 -2.30 4.09 7.95
C HIS A 102 -2.42 3.82 9.46
N PHE A 103 -1.41 4.22 10.25
CA PHE A 103 -1.46 4.10 11.71
C PHE A 103 -2.69 4.80 12.31
N LYS A 104 -3.02 6.01 11.85
CA LYS A 104 -4.22 6.74 12.28
C LYS A 104 -5.49 6.01 11.87
N LEU A 105 -5.59 5.56 10.61
CA LEU A 105 -6.77 4.88 10.08
C LEU A 105 -7.08 3.59 10.83
N ALA A 106 -6.07 2.77 11.13
CA ALA A 106 -6.24 1.54 11.90
C ALA A 106 -6.73 1.80 13.34
N ASN A 107 -6.21 2.85 13.99
CA ASN A 107 -6.69 3.24 15.31
C ASN A 107 -8.11 3.83 15.27
N GLU A 108 -8.47 4.59 14.24
CA GLU A 108 -9.84 5.09 14.07
C GLU A 108 -10.83 3.94 13.81
N LEU A 109 -10.46 2.94 13.01
CA LEU A 109 -11.26 1.72 12.84
C LEU A 109 -11.52 1.03 14.18
N ARG A 110 -10.48 0.84 15.00
CA ARG A 110 -10.61 0.21 16.33
C ARG A 110 -11.52 1.01 17.25
N LYS A 111 -11.41 2.33 17.22
CA LYS A 111 -12.27 3.23 18.00
C LYS A 111 -13.74 3.09 17.63
N GLN A 112 -14.05 2.83 16.36
CA GLN A 112 -15.41 2.60 15.88
C GLN A 112 -15.91 1.17 16.14
N GLY A 113 -15.01 0.21 16.27
CA GLY A 113 -15.35 -1.21 16.31
C GLY A 113 -15.63 -1.74 14.89
N TYR A 114 -15.56 -3.06 14.72
CA TYR A 114 -15.73 -3.69 13.41
C TYR A 114 -16.13 -5.16 13.54
N ARG A 115 -16.89 -5.66 12.55
CA ARG A 115 -17.21 -7.08 12.40
C ARG A 115 -16.36 -7.65 11.26
N CYS A 116 -15.45 -8.55 11.58
CA CYS A 116 -14.62 -9.24 10.60
C CYS A 116 -15.47 -10.18 9.71
N PRO A 117 -15.00 -10.50 8.49
CA PRO A 117 -15.75 -11.26 7.48
C PRO A 117 -16.37 -12.58 7.97
N GLU A 118 -15.67 -13.36 8.80
CA GLU A 118 -16.17 -14.65 9.33
C GLU A 118 -16.99 -14.49 10.61
N GLY A 119 -17.30 -13.25 11.00
CA GLY A 119 -18.31 -12.93 11.99
C GLY A 119 -17.79 -12.59 13.40
N ASN A 120 -16.48 -12.60 13.62
CA ASN A 120 -15.91 -12.06 14.86
C ASN A 120 -16.22 -10.57 14.97
N TYR A 121 -16.94 -10.18 16.01
CA TYR A 121 -17.28 -8.79 16.28
C TYR A 121 -16.39 -8.24 17.40
N TYR A 122 -15.73 -7.12 17.10
CA TYR A 122 -14.94 -6.37 18.04
C TYR A 122 -15.66 -5.05 18.34
N PRO A 123 -16.06 -4.81 19.61
CA PRO A 123 -16.76 -3.59 19.97
C PRO A 123 -15.84 -2.35 19.84
N PRO A 124 -16.42 -1.13 19.81
CA PRO A 124 -15.66 0.12 19.89
C PRO A 124 -14.59 0.09 20.99
N ASN A 125 -13.33 0.33 20.62
CA ASN A 125 -12.19 0.36 21.54
C ASN A 125 -11.47 1.72 21.44
N PRO A 126 -11.69 2.65 22.39
CA PRO A 126 -11.07 3.97 22.35
C PRO A 126 -9.59 3.97 22.76
N VAL A 127 -9.04 2.85 23.22
CA VAL A 127 -7.63 2.72 23.57
C VAL A 127 -6.83 2.55 22.28
N ALA A 128 -6.21 3.64 21.84
CA ALA A 128 -5.33 3.64 20.68
C ALA A 128 -4.09 2.79 20.95
N MET A 129 -3.72 1.96 19.98
CA MET A 129 -2.42 1.32 19.98
C MET A 129 -1.33 2.37 19.72
N LYS A 130 -0.19 2.23 20.40
CA LYS A 130 0.97 3.12 20.19
C LYS A 130 1.76 2.70 18.97
N PHE A 131 2.33 3.67 18.26
CA PHE A 131 3.31 3.38 17.21
C PHE A 131 4.64 3.01 17.86
N GLU A 132 5.33 1.98 17.38
CA GLU A 132 6.55 1.47 18.01
C GLU A 132 7.68 1.32 16.99
N CYS A 133 8.71 2.16 17.14
CA CYS A 133 9.76 2.32 16.14
C CYS A 133 10.65 1.09 15.93
N ARG A 134 10.80 0.22 16.94
CA ARG A 134 11.49 -1.07 16.74
C ARG A 134 10.71 -2.02 15.83
N LEU A 135 9.38 -2.08 15.98
CA LEU A 135 8.52 -2.84 15.07
C LEU A 135 8.53 -2.22 13.67
N TRP A 136 8.55 -0.89 13.57
CA TRP A 136 8.61 -0.21 12.29
C TRP A 136 9.90 -0.56 11.52
N ARG A 137 11.07 -0.55 12.18
CA ARG A 137 12.34 -0.97 11.56
C ARG A 137 12.28 -2.41 11.05
N ALA A 138 11.67 -3.32 11.81
CA ALA A 138 11.49 -4.71 11.39
C ALA A 138 10.54 -4.84 10.18
N ALA A 139 9.41 -4.14 10.22
CA ALA A 139 8.43 -4.11 9.13
C ALA A 139 9.02 -3.48 7.86
N LYS A 140 9.75 -2.36 7.98
CA LYS A 140 10.37 -1.64 6.88
C LYS A 140 11.39 -2.50 6.16
N GLY A 141 12.24 -3.18 6.93
CA GLY A 141 13.19 -4.14 6.39
C GLY A 141 12.50 -5.26 5.61
N HIS A 142 11.42 -5.81 6.14
CA HIS A 142 10.69 -6.91 5.47
C HIS A 142 9.95 -6.47 4.21
N SER A 143 9.25 -5.33 4.26
CA SER A 143 8.57 -4.79 3.09
C SER A 143 9.55 -4.49 1.94
N GLN A 144 10.71 -3.91 2.25
CA GLN A 144 11.73 -3.66 1.23
C GLN A 144 12.37 -4.96 0.75
N ASP A 145 12.59 -5.94 1.63
CA ASP A 145 13.12 -7.26 1.26
C ASP A 145 12.20 -8.01 0.27
N MET A 146 10.89 -8.00 0.54
CA MET A 146 9.88 -8.55 -0.37
C MET A 146 9.90 -7.86 -1.74
N ALA A 147 10.02 -6.52 -1.75
CA ALA A 147 10.10 -5.74 -2.97
C ALA A 147 11.40 -6.02 -3.76
N ASP A 148 12.55 -6.04 -3.10
CA ASP A 148 13.87 -6.21 -3.72
C ASP A 148 14.08 -7.61 -4.27
N GLN A 149 13.55 -8.63 -3.58
CA GLN A 149 13.71 -10.02 -3.97
C GLN A 149 12.51 -10.61 -4.70
N ASN A 150 11.51 -9.78 -5.02
CA ASN A 150 10.29 -10.14 -5.73
C ASN A 150 9.60 -11.39 -5.15
N TYR A 151 9.11 -11.28 -3.91
CA TYR A 151 8.34 -12.35 -3.27
C TYR A 151 7.33 -11.82 -2.26
N PHE A 152 6.33 -12.63 -1.92
CA PHE A 152 5.31 -12.29 -0.94
C PHE A 152 5.14 -13.41 0.09
N SER A 153 5.67 -13.21 1.31
CA SER A 153 5.65 -14.22 2.38
C SER A 153 5.91 -13.57 3.73
N HIS A 154 5.32 -14.14 4.79
CA HIS A 154 5.66 -13.79 6.18
C HIS A 154 7.10 -14.18 6.56
N THR A 155 7.62 -15.25 5.96
CA THR A 155 8.99 -15.74 6.21
C THR A 155 9.91 -15.17 5.16
N ALA A 156 10.99 -14.52 5.61
CA ALA A 156 12.00 -13.99 4.72
C ALA A 156 12.75 -15.12 4.00
N ARG A 157 13.35 -14.82 2.83
CA ARG A 157 14.05 -15.86 2.04
C ARG A 157 15.28 -16.44 2.75
N ASP A 158 15.85 -15.71 3.71
CA ASP A 158 16.91 -16.21 4.59
C ASP A 158 16.40 -17.03 5.80
N GLY A 159 15.09 -17.29 5.85
CA GLY A 159 14.44 -18.11 6.86
C GLY A 159 13.98 -17.36 8.10
N ARG A 160 14.26 -16.05 8.24
CA ARG A 160 13.80 -15.27 9.41
C ARG A 160 12.28 -15.12 9.43
N SER A 161 11.69 -15.45 10.57
CA SER A 161 10.27 -15.23 10.85
C SER A 161 10.00 -13.76 11.27
N PRO A 162 8.73 -13.33 11.35
CA PRO A 162 8.37 -12.02 11.90
C PRO A 162 8.92 -11.80 13.31
N TRP A 163 8.91 -12.84 14.14
CA TRP A 163 9.45 -12.81 15.50
C TRP A 163 10.96 -12.59 15.53
N ASP A 164 11.70 -13.20 14.60
CA ASP A 164 13.15 -13.04 14.51
C ASP A 164 13.51 -11.61 14.07
N ARG A 165 12.77 -11.06 13.10
CA ARG A 165 12.95 -9.68 12.64
C ARG A 165 12.68 -8.67 13.74
N ALA A 166 11.60 -8.84 14.51
CA ALA A 166 11.31 -7.99 15.66
C ALA A 166 12.38 -8.12 16.76
N ARG A 167 12.79 -9.35 17.08
CA ARG A 167 13.81 -9.62 18.11
C ARG A 167 15.14 -8.95 17.76
N ALA A 168 15.52 -8.94 16.49
CA ALA A 168 16.71 -8.25 16.01
C ALA A 168 16.67 -6.72 16.25
N GLN A 169 15.48 -6.12 16.36
CA GLN A 169 15.29 -4.72 16.73
C GLN A 169 15.13 -4.50 18.24
N GLY A 170 15.22 -5.56 19.05
CA GLY A 170 15.09 -5.48 20.51
C GLY A 170 13.64 -5.41 21.00
N ILE A 171 12.69 -5.99 20.26
CA ILE A 171 11.28 -6.07 20.67
C ILE A 171 10.65 -7.43 20.31
N GLY A 172 9.61 -7.84 21.04
CA GLY A 172 8.78 -8.99 20.66
C GLY A 172 7.71 -8.60 19.64
N ALA A 173 7.24 -9.57 18.85
CA ALA A 173 6.06 -9.43 18.00
C ALA A 173 5.07 -10.57 18.29
N HIS A 174 3.79 -10.33 18.05
CA HIS A 174 2.69 -11.23 18.36
C HIS A 174 1.66 -11.34 17.22
N GLY A 175 1.85 -10.57 16.15
CA GLY A 175 1.05 -10.63 14.94
C GLY A 175 1.75 -9.93 13.79
N GLU A 176 1.45 -10.34 12.56
CA GLU A 176 1.89 -9.70 11.33
C GLU A 176 0.77 -9.74 10.29
N ASN A 177 0.57 -8.62 9.60
CA ASN A 177 -0.21 -8.55 8.38
C ASN A 177 0.72 -8.11 7.24
N ILE A 178 0.55 -8.67 6.05
CA ILE A 178 1.25 -8.24 4.83
C ILE A 178 0.23 -7.95 3.71
N ALA A 179 0.52 -6.98 2.85
CA ALA A 179 -0.28 -6.64 1.68
C ALA A 179 0.62 -6.20 0.52
N ALA A 180 0.12 -6.30 -0.71
CA ALA A 180 0.85 -5.92 -1.90
C ALA A 180 -0.06 -5.13 -2.86
N SER A 181 0.54 -4.42 -3.82
CA SER A 181 -0.15 -3.59 -4.84
C SER A 181 -1.01 -2.45 -4.30
N CYS A 182 -0.90 -2.12 -3.01
CA CYS A 182 -1.58 -0.96 -2.44
C CYS A 182 -0.72 0.28 -2.52
N THR A 183 -1.20 1.29 -3.24
CA THR A 183 -0.52 2.59 -3.39
C THR A 183 -0.90 3.60 -2.31
N SER A 184 -1.80 3.24 -1.38
CA SER A 184 -2.28 4.12 -0.32
C SER A 184 -2.47 3.42 1.01
N ALA A 185 -2.42 4.21 2.09
CA ALA A 185 -2.71 3.79 3.46
C ALA A 185 -4.09 3.12 3.58
N ALA A 186 -5.11 3.73 2.95
CA ALA A 186 -6.49 3.24 2.98
C ALA A 186 -6.64 1.92 2.23
N CYS A 187 -5.99 1.76 1.08
CA CYS A 187 -5.99 0.48 0.35
C CYS A 187 -5.46 -0.65 1.21
N ALA A 188 -4.29 -0.46 1.86
CA ALA A 188 -3.69 -1.49 2.69
C ALA A 188 -4.60 -1.86 3.88
N LEU A 189 -5.24 -0.86 4.48
CA LEU A 189 -6.20 -1.09 5.56
C LEU A 189 -7.44 -1.86 5.07
N GLU A 190 -8.01 -1.51 3.92
CA GLU A 190 -9.17 -2.22 3.38
C GLU A 190 -8.85 -3.68 3.03
N GLN A 191 -7.69 -3.96 2.43
CA GLN A 191 -7.28 -5.35 2.16
C GLN A 191 -7.25 -6.19 3.46
N TRP A 192 -6.70 -5.63 4.55
CA TRP A 192 -6.63 -6.32 5.83
C TRP A 192 -7.99 -6.42 6.53
N LYS A 193 -8.84 -5.38 6.46
CA LYS A 193 -10.20 -5.42 7.01
C LYS A 193 -11.06 -6.50 6.35
N LEU A 194 -10.91 -6.70 5.04
CA LEU A 194 -11.68 -7.65 4.25
C LEU A 194 -11.12 -9.07 4.27
N SER A 195 -9.99 -9.30 4.95
CA SER A 195 -9.40 -10.62 5.15
C SER A 195 -9.52 -11.02 6.61
N ASP A 196 -10.28 -12.07 6.91
CA ASP A 196 -10.58 -12.45 8.28
C ASP A 196 -9.36 -12.60 9.21
N PRO A 197 -8.28 -13.34 8.87
CA PRO A 197 -7.10 -13.42 9.73
C PRO A 197 -6.45 -12.07 10.00
N HIS A 198 -6.34 -11.20 8.97
CA HIS A 198 -5.74 -9.87 9.11
C HIS A 198 -6.63 -8.90 9.88
N CYS A 199 -7.96 -8.99 9.69
CA CYS A 199 -8.96 -8.22 10.42
C CYS A 199 -8.93 -8.57 11.92
N ASN A 200 -8.85 -9.86 12.25
CA ASN A 200 -8.72 -10.29 13.65
C ASN A 200 -7.45 -9.73 14.30
N ASN A 201 -6.32 -9.68 13.58
CA ASN A 201 -5.12 -9.00 14.07
C ASN A 201 -5.35 -7.51 14.31
N LEU A 202 -5.89 -6.77 13.32
CA LEU A 202 -6.18 -5.34 13.44
C LEU A 202 -7.05 -5.01 14.65
N MET A 203 -8.06 -5.84 14.92
CA MET A 203 -9.08 -5.56 15.92
C MET A 203 -8.80 -6.19 17.29
N LYS A 204 -7.79 -7.06 17.42
CA LYS A 204 -7.46 -7.75 18.67
C LYS A 204 -7.18 -6.75 19.79
N ALA A 205 -7.99 -6.82 20.85
CA ALA A 205 -7.89 -5.91 21.98
C ALA A 205 -6.57 -6.06 22.77
N GLY A 206 -5.91 -7.22 22.73
CA GLY A 206 -4.65 -7.47 23.43
C GLY A 206 -3.41 -6.83 22.78
N PHE A 207 -3.50 -6.41 21.51
CA PHE A 207 -2.43 -5.64 20.88
C PHE A 207 -2.51 -4.20 21.34
N MET A 208 -1.44 -3.73 21.98
CA MET A 208 -1.29 -2.39 22.56
C MET A 208 -0.36 -1.50 21.74
N MET A 209 0.45 -2.11 20.87
CA MET A 209 1.40 -1.40 20.03
C MET A 209 1.49 -2.07 18.67
N PHE A 210 1.71 -1.26 17.63
CA PHE A 210 2.02 -1.76 16.30
C PHE A 210 2.89 -0.78 15.53
N ALA A 211 3.37 -1.22 14.38
CA ALA A 211 3.90 -0.35 13.35
C ALA A 211 3.49 -0.88 11.98
N VAL A 212 3.59 -0.02 10.97
CA VAL A 212 3.33 -0.35 9.58
C VAL A 212 4.38 0.31 8.71
N ALA A 213 4.88 -0.41 7.70
CA ALA A 213 5.92 0.11 6.82
C ALA A 213 5.72 -0.34 5.37
N LEU A 214 6.07 0.54 4.44
CA LEU A 214 6.00 0.36 2.99
C LEU A 214 7.39 0.07 2.42
N GLY A 215 7.48 -0.89 1.52
CA GLY A 215 8.61 -1.14 0.63
C GLY A 215 8.15 -0.94 -0.81
N TYR A 216 9.06 -0.49 -1.67
CA TYR A 216 8.75 -0.21 -3.08
C TYR A 216 9.87 -0.67 -4.00
N ASN A 217 9.50 -1.36 -5.08
CA ASN A 217 10.38 -1.67 -6.19
C ASN A 217 9.55 -1.83 -7.48
N ALA A 218 9.70 -0.88 -8.40
CA ALA A 218 9.02 -0.85 -9.70
C ALA A 218 9.32 -2.03 -10.64
N SER A 219 10.36 -2.82 -10.32
CA SER A 219 10.75 -4.02 -11.09
C SER A 219 10.19 -5.31 -10.47
N SER A 220 9.46 -5.21 -9.37
CA SER A 220 8.83 -6.35 -8.71
C SER A 220 7.40 -6.55 -9.20
N ASP A 221 6.83 -7.73 -8.99
CA ASP A 221 5.54 -8.11 -9.55
C ASP A 221 4.37 -7.28 -8.99
N TRP A 222 4.55 -6.66 -7.82
CA TRP A 222 3.48 -5.94 -7.11
C TRP A 222 3.80 -4.48 -6.77
N ASP A 223 4.99 -3.98 -7.13
CA ASP A 223 5.53 -2.64 -6.85
C ASP A 223 5.62 -2.26 -5.36
N PHE A 224 4.48 -2.21 -4.66
CA PHE A 224 4.32 -1.76 -3.29
C PHE A 224 4.04 -2.95 -2.36
N TYR A 225 4.77 -3.01 -1.25
CA TYR A 225 4.65 -4.06 -0.24
C TYR A 225 4.48 -3.44 1.13
N TRP A 226 3.52 -3.93 1.88
CA TRP A 226 3.18 -3.44 3.21
C TRP A 226 3.38 -4.54 4.22
N THR A 227 3.98 -4.18 5.35
CA THR A 227 4.09 -5.05 6.52
C THR A 227 3.60 -4.27 7.72
N GLN A 228 2.67 -4.86 8.48
CA GLN A 228 2.19 -4.35 9.75
C GLN A 228 2.50 -5.37 10.83
N MET A 229 3.18 -4.95 11.89
CA MET A 229 3.58 -5.83 12.99
C MET A 229 3.00 -5.35 14.30
N PHE A 230 2.58 -6.28 15.14
CA PHE A 230 1.91 -6.01 16.41
C PHE A 230 2.69 -6.61 17.57
N THR A 231 2.56 -6.03 18.76
CA THR A 231 2.93 -6.69 20.01
C THR A 231 1.82 -6.62 21.05
N GLU A 232 1.70 -7.70 21.82
CA GLU A 232 0.98 -7.71 23.09
C GLU A 232 1.84 -6.98 24.15
N GLY A 233 1.15 -6.38 25.11
CA GLY A 233 1.79 -5.69 26.24
C GLY A 233 2.30 -4.29 25.92
N GLU A 234 2.39 -3.47 26.96
CA GLU A 234 2.90 -2.11 26.87
C GLU A 234 4.34 -2.07 27.38
N VAL A 235 5.30 -2.00 26.45
CA VAL A 235 6.69 -1.61 26.77
C VAL A 235 6.82 -0.08 26.72
N VAL A 236 7.93 0.49 27.16
CA VAL A 236 8.18 1.92 26.86
C VAL A 236 8.33 2.04 25.34
N ALA A 237 7.44 2.81 24.72
CA ALA A 237 7.41 2.98 23.28
C ALA A 237 8.67 3.70 22.81
N ASP A 238 9.37 3.12 21.83
CA ASP A 238 10.40 3.84 21.08
C ASP A 238 9.70 4.75 20.08
N THR A 239 9.93 6.07 20.20
CA THR A 239 9.34 7.10 19.35
C THR A 239 10.39 7.80 18.47
N SER A 240 11.59 7.24 18.36
CA SER A 240 12.73 7.85 17.63
C SER A 240 12.46 8.10 16.14
N CYS A 241 11.57 7.33 15.54
CA CYS A 241 11.18 7.41 14.14
C CYS A 241 9.92 8.26 13.88
N TYR A 242 9.32 8.85 14.92
CA TYR A 242 8.08 9.61 14.73
C TYR A 242 8.32 10.79 13.79
N PRO A 243 7.37 11.09 12.88
CA PRO A 243 7.51 12.21 11.98
C PRO A 243 7.64 13.49 12.80
N THR A 244 8.67 14.29 12.51
CA THR A 244 8.81 15.59 13.17
C THR A 244 7.64 16.48 12.75
N ALA A 245 7.08 17.24 13.70
CA ALA A 245 5.98 18.16 13.42
C ALA A 245 6.47 19.32 12.55
N SER A 246 6.65 19.09 11.25
CA SER A 246 7.06 20.07 10.24
C SER A 246 6.55 19.65 8.86
N ALA A 247 5.25 19.35 8.76
CA ALA A 247 4.55 19.29 7.47
C ALA A 247 3.04 19.61 7.56
N SER A 248 2.54 20.14 8.68
CA SER A 248 1.24 20.80 8.70
C SER A 248 1.43 22.26 8.31
N GLY A 249 1.06 22.60 7.07
CA GLY A 249 0.87 23.99 6.64
C GLY A 249 -0.08 24.75 7.56
N PRO A 250 -0.10 26.10 7.51
CA PRO A 250 -0.84 26.89 8.46
C PRO A 250 -2.32 26.51 8.42
N ALA A 251 -2.88 26.27 9.60
CA ALA A 251 -4.31 26.25 9.81
C ALA A 251 -4.89 27.55 9.24
N LEU A 252 -5.83 27.45 8.30
CA LEU A 252 -6.65 28.58 7.90
C LEU A 252 -7.40 29.05 9.15
N GLY A 253 -6.91 30.14 9.71
CA GLY A 253 -7.54 30.84 10.81
C GLY A 253 -8.91 31.35 10.38
N ASP A 254 -9.89 31.04 11.22
CA ASP A 254 -10.78 32.02 11.85
C ASP A 254 -11.07 33.29 11.02
N VAL A 255 -12.03 33.19 10.10
CA VAL A 255 -12.79 34.37 9.64
C VAL A 255 -14.03 34.48 10.49
N GLY A 256 -13.89 35.34 11.50
CA GLY A 256 -14.95 35.75 12.40
C GLY A 256 -16.13 36.41 11.70
N ALA A 257 -17.25 36.36 12.43
CA ALA A 257 -18.53 36.95 12.12
C ALA A 257 -18.44 38.42 11.66
N GLY A 258 -19.00 38.68 10.48
CA GLY A 258 -19.37 40.01 10.00
C GLY A 258 -20.82 40.00 9.58
N ALA A 259 -21.69 40.42 10.49
CA ALA A 259 -23.11 40.65 10.22
C ALA A 259 -23.29 41.73 9.14
N LEU A 260 -24.10 41.44 8.13
CA LEU A 260 -24.76 42.49 7.34
C LEU A 260 -26.25 42.18 7.28
N LEU A 261 -26.98 42.81 8.19
CA LEU A 261 -28.42 42.99 8.12
C LEU A 261 -28.76 43.78 6.85
N LEU A 262 -29.68 43.25 6.04
CA LEU A 262 -30.68 44.06 5.36
C LEU A 262 -32.00 43.30 5.40
N GLN A 263 -33.03 44.05 5.78
CA GLN A 263 -34.31 43.59 6.29
C GLN A 263 -35.38 43.47 5.19
N HIS A 264 -36.42 42.73 5.58
CA HIS A 264 -37.84 42.84 5.21
C HIS A 264 -38.45 41.87 4.17
N GLU A 265 -39.42 41.12 4.71
CA GLU A 265 -40.36 40.13 4.17
C GLU A 265 -41.60 40.79 3.50
N PRO A 266 -42.79 40.15 3.37
CA PRO A 266 -43.15 38.74 3.08
C PRO A 266 -44.13 38.65 1.88
N ASP A 267 -44.46 37.44 1.39
CA ASP A 267 -45.88 37.02 1.30
C ASP A 267 -46.11 35.60 0.77
N SER A 268 -46.90 34.86 1.55
CA SER A 268 -48.01 33.95 1.23
C SER A 268 -47.92 32.89 0.10
N GLY A 269 -48.37 31.66 0.41
CA GLY A 269 -49.11 30.85 -0.57
C GLY A 269 -48.88 29.33 -0.65
N ASN A 270 -49.37 28.59 0.34
CA ASN A 270 -50.22 27.39 0.22
C ASN A 270 -49.79 26.08 -0.52
N SER A 271 -49.99 24.98 0.22
CA SER A 271 -50.58 23.67 -0.18
C SER A 271 -49.72 22.52 -0.71
N ALA A 272 -49.63 21.50 0.15
CA ALA A 272 -49.85 20.06 -0.09
C ALA A 272 -49.08 19.34 -1.21
N ARG A 273 -48.31 18.30 -0.83
CA ARG A 273 -48.73 16.89 -0.99
C ARG A 273 -47.64 15.93 -0.53
N ASP A 274 -48.04 15.01 0.35
CA ASP A 274 -47.43 13.69 0.50
C ASP A 274 -47.24 13.04 -0.87
N LYS A 275 -46.02 12.56 -1.15
CA LYS A 275 -45.79 11.39 -2.00
C LYS A 275 -44.43 10.79 -1.70
N ALA A 276 -44.48 9.57 -1.18
CA ALA A 276 -43.37 8.64 -1.07
C ALA A 276 -42.64 8.46 -2.41
N LEU A 277 -41.32 8.47 -2.36
CA LEU A 277 -40.40 7.94 -3.36
C LEU A 277 -39.44 7.04 -2.57
N HIS A 278 -39.67 5.73 -2.49
CA HIS A 278 -39.03 4.73 -3.36
C HIS A 278 -37.54 5.02 -3.59
N GLU A 279 -36.72 4.45 -2.72
CA GLU A 279 -35.32 4.18 -2.98
C GLU A 279 -35.20 3.15 -4.13
N PRO A 280 -34.39 3.40 -5.17
CA PRO A 280 -33.94 2.32 -6.04
C PRO A 280 -32.72 1.66 -5.41
N THR A 281 -32.93 0.49 -4.80
CA THR A 281 -31.88 -0.51 -4.58
C THR A 281 -31.25 -0.89 -5.92
N LEU A 282 -29.98 -0.53 -6.12
CA LEU A 282 -29.17 -1.07 -7.20
C LEU A 282 -28.57 -2.43 -6.78
N PRO A 283 -28.68 -3.48 -7.60
CA PRO A 283 -28.15 -4.80 -7.29
C PRO A 283 -26.64 -4.85 -7.49
N LEU A 284 -25.91 -5.38 -6.50
CA LEU A 284 -24.52 -5.80 -6.64
C LEU A 284 -24.47 -7.16 -7.37
N PRO A 285 -23.68 -7.31 -8.44
CA PRO A 285 -23.26 -8.62 -8.91
C PRO A 285 -21.76 -8.79 -8.63
N TRP A 286 -21.42 -9.45 -7.54
CA TRP A 286 -20.28 -10.37 -7.58
C TRP A 286 -20.64 -11.61 -6.76
N SER A 287 -21.02 -12.65 -7.49
CA SER A 287 -21.19 -13.99 -6.97
C SER A 287 -19.82 -14.57 -6.63
N THR A 288 -19.78 -15.28 -5.51
CA THR A 288 -18.63 -15.88 -4.82
C THR A 288 -17.98 -17.09 -5.51
N GLU A 289 -18.01 -17.20 -6.83
CA GLU A 289 -17.66 -18.47 -7.51
C GLU A 289 -16.34 -18.50 -8.31
N ARG A 290 -15.48 -17.47 -8.22
CA ARG A 290 -14.25 -17.43 -9.05
C ARG A 290 -12.93 -17.20 -8.32
N ALA A 291 -12.89 -17.40 -7.01
CA ALA A 291 -11.65 -17.40 -6.21
C ALA A 291 -11.10 -18.81 -5.88
N ARG A 292 -11.63 -19.85 -6.52
CA ARG A 292 -11.05 -21.20 -6.53
C ARG A 292 -10.80 -21.61 -7.97
N THR A 293 -9.57 -21.44 -8.47
CA THR A 293 -8.96 -22.30 -9.53
C THR A 293 -7.58 -21.81 -10.02
N SER A 294 -7.06 -20.64 -9.63
CA SER A 294 -5.76 -20.19 -10.16
C SER A 294 -4.55 -20.63 -9.33
N THR A 295 -4.67 -20.80 -8.01
CA THR A 295 -3.51 -21.01 -7.14
C THR A 295 -3.02 -22.47 -7.04
N GLU A 296 -3.78 -23.46 -7.51
CA GLU A 296 -3.39 -24.89 -7.47
C GLU A 296 -2.83 -25.45 -8.78
N LYS A 297 -2.91 -24.71 -9.91
CA LYS A 297 -2.50 -25.27 -11.22
C LYS A 297 -1.01 -25.07 -11.55
N HIS A 298 -0.25 -24.28 -10.79
CA HIS A 298 1.17 -24.00 -11.10
C HIS A 298 2.20 -24.77 -10.26
N MET A 299 1.78 -25.74 -9.43
CA MET A 299 2.68 -26.55 -8.59
C MET A 299 2.76 -28.04 -8.96
N GLN A 300 2.24 -28.48 -10.11
CA GLN A 300 2.31 -29.90 -10.52
C GLN A 300 3.28 -30.24 -11.67
N ASP A 301 3.91 -29.27 -12.34
CA ASP A 301 4.76 -29.57 -13.50
C ASP A 301 6.29 -29.59 -13.24
N ARG A 302 6.75 -29.73 -11.98
CA ARG A 302 8.19 -29.86 -11.69
C ARG A 302 8.56 -30.86 -10.59
N LEU A 303 7.95 -32.04 -10.60
CA LEU A 303 8.50 -33.20 -9.89
C LEU A 303 8.59 -34.38 -10.86
N GLY A 304 9.81 -34.66 -11.34
CA GLY A 304 10.12 -35.91 -12.03
C GLY A 304 9.94 -37.11 -11.09
N PRO A 305 9.71 -38.32 -11.61
CA PRO A 305 9.34 -39.47 -10.80
C PRO A 305 10.50 -39.93 -9.91
N SER A 306 10.25 -40.09 -8.61
CA SER A 306 11.13 -40.81 -7.68
C SER A 306 10.84 -42.33 -7.72
N PRO A 307 11.83 -43.19 -7.45
CA PRO A 307 11.76 -44.62 -7.78
C PRO A 307 10.85 -45.42 -6.84
N ALA A 308 10.22 -46.45 -7.41
CA ALA A 308 9.28 -47.33 -6.74
C ALA A 308 9.94 -48.18 -5.64
N THR A 309 9.31 -48.22 -4.48
CA THR A 309 9.56 -49.14 -3.36
C THR A 309 9.09 -50.56 -3.75
N PRO A 310 9.86 -51.64 -3.45
CA PRO A 310 9.44 -53.01 -3.77
C PRO A 310 8.35 -53.51 -2.81
N PRO A 311 7.49 -54.46 -3.23
CA PRO A 311 6.39 -54.96 -2.41
C PRO A 311 6.87 -55.89 -1.27
N PRO A 312 6.07 -56.02 -0.18
CA PRO A 312 6.39 -56.90 0.93
C PRO A 312 6.25 -58.37 0.52
N GLY A 313 7.16 -59.20 1.04
CA GLY A 313 7.20 -60.64 0.76
C GLY A 313 6.03 -61.38 1.41
N ASP A 314 5.42 -62.27 0.63
CA ASP A 314 4.45 -63.25 1.11
C ASP A 314 5.14 -64.35 1.91
N GLU A 315 4.74 -64.46 3.16
CA GLU A 315 4.99 -65.59 4.03
C GLU A 315 4.03 -66.73 3.61
N GLN A 316 4.56 -67.83 3.08
CA GLN A 316 3.85 -69.11 3.02
C GLN A 316 4.64 -70.22 3.70
N ALA A 317 3.86 -71.05 4.38
CA ALA A 317 4.25 -72.11 5.29
C ALA A 317 4.95 -73.31 4.62
N GLY A 318 5.93 -73.85 5.37
CA GLY A 318 6.07 -75.26 5.73
C GLY A 318 6.01 -76.37 4.65
N SER A 319 7.16 -77.01 4.43
CA SER A 319 7.39 -78.46 4.69
C SER A 319 8.89 -78.76 4.66
#